data_AF-A0A9P8TBP5-F1
#
_entry.id   AF-A0A9P8TBP5-F1
#
_cell.length_a   1.000
_cell.length_b   1.000
_cell.length_c   1.000
_cell.angle_alpha   90.00
_cell.angle_beta   90.00
_cell.angle_gamma   90.00
#
_symmetry.space_group_name_H-M   'P 1'
#
loop_
_entity.id
_entity.type
_entity.pdbx_description
1 polymer ?
#
loop_
_entity_poly.entity_id
_entity_poly.type
_entity_poly.pdbx_seq_one_letter_code
_entity_poly.pdbx_strand_id
1 'polypeptide(L)'
;METALTHVPPVPIQLNDESTELSKQTHIQDVHIGEATIVKGTNGSKFTSYSLVITLSSGVNIKIMKRYSEFEALAKQLMKIYPNRLIEIPKLPPKNYLGNNFSNEFLNKRRRGLEFFTNAVLLNPVFNTSNVVKNFITE
;
A
#
# COMPACT_ATOMS: atom_id res chain seq x y z
N MET A 1 -57.68 -11.75 42.15
CA MET A 1 -56.23 -11.84 42.42
C MET A 1 -55.55 -11.47 41.11
N GLU A 2 -55.10 -10.22 40.99
CA GLU A 2 -54.53 -9.67 39.76
C GLU A 2 -53.07 -9.32 40.05
N THR A 3 -52.15 -10.07 39.45
CA THR A 3 -50.70 -9.88 39.62
C THR A 3 -50.22 -8.76 38.68
N ALA A 4 -49.82 -7.63 39.26
CA ALA A 4 -49.23 -6.52 38.52
C ALA A 4 -47.85 -6.90 37.97
N LEU A 5 -47.66 -6.75 36.66
CA LEU A 5 -46.35 -6.90 35.99
C LEU A 5 -45.50 -5.67 36.30
N THR A 6 -44.41 -5.85 37.05
CA THR A 6 -43.44 -4.79 37.32
C THR A 6 -42.60 -4.52 36.07
N HIS A 7 -42.85 -3.40 35.40
CA HIS A 7 -42.08 -2.96 34.23
C HIS A 7 -40.71 -2.43 34.69
N VAL A 8 -39.66 -3.24 34.54
CA VAL A 8 -38.28 -2.80 34.79
C VAL A 8 -37.78 -2.04 33.56
N PRO A 9 -37.41 -0.74 33.68
CA PRO A 9 -36.84 -0.01 32.55
C PRO A 9 -35.47 -0.58 32.17
N PRO A 10 -35.10 -0.58 30.89
CA PRO A 10 -33.79 -1.05 30.46
C PRO A 10 -32.69 -0.17 31.06
N VAL A 11 -31.63 -0.82 31.55
CA VAL A 11 -30.47 -0.12 32.12
C VAL A 11 -29.83 0.76 31.03
N PRO A 12 -29.53 2.04 31.30
CA PRO A 12 -28.82 2.90 30.37
C PRO A 12 -27.49 2.26 29.98
N ILE A 13 -27.21 2.21 28.68
CA ILE A 13 -25.90 1.76 28.18
C ILE A 13 -24.87 2.78 28.68
N GLN A 14 -23.99 2.34 29.57
CA GLN A 14 -22.80 3.10 29.95
C GLN A 14 -21.82 3.02 28.77
N LEU A 15 -21.64 4.12 28.05
CA LEU A 15 -20.56 4.25 27.08
C LEU A 15 -19.25 4.32 27.87
N ASN A 16 -18.60 3.17 28.08
CA ASN A 16 -17.21 3.20 28.48
C ASN A 16 -16.41 3.84 27.33
N ASP A 17 -15.69 4.91 27.63
CA ASP A 17 -14.71 5.55 26.74
C ASP A 17 -13.47 4.65 26.53
N GLU A 18 -13.68 3.38 26.15
CA GLU A 18 -12.64 2.50 25.59
C GLU A 18 -12.25 2.91 24.15
N SER A 19 -12.72 4.06 23.69
CA SER A 19 -12.31 4.71 22.45
C SER A 19 -10.94 5.40 22.58
N THR A 20 -10.43 5.62 23.79
CA THR A 20 -9.16 6.35 24.01
C THR A 20 -7.91 5.51 23.65
N GLU A 21 -7.97 4.18 23.70
CA GLU A 21 -6.89 3.28 23.25
C GLU A 21 -6.99 2.89 21.75
N LEU A 22 -8.09 3.25 21.07
CA LEU A 22 -8.35 2.87 19.67
C LEU A 22 -7.70 3.83 18.65
N SER A 23 -7.05 4.90 19.12
CA SER A 23 -6.28 5.83 18.28
C SER A 23 -4.77 5.68 18.49
N LYS A 24 -4.25 4.46 18.60
CA LYS A 24 -2.87 4.24 18.17
C LYS A 24 -2.80 4.66 16.71
N GLN A 25 -2.23 5.84 16.43
CA GLN A 25 -2.01 6.34 15.08
C GLN A 25 -1.24 5.25 14.31
N THR A 26 -1.97 4.50 13.50
CA THR A 26 -1.42 3.42 12.70
C THR A 26 -0.66 4.08 11.56
N HIS A 27 0.64 3.76 11.46
CA HIS A 27 1.51 4.25 10.41
C HIS A 27 2.18 3.07 9.71
N ILE A 28 2.69 3.33 8.52
CA ILE A 28 3.47 2.33 7.79
C ILE A 28 4.81 2.16 8.50
N GLN A 29 5.06 0.95 8.98
CA GLN A 29 6.29 0.57 9.67
C GLN A 29 7.33 -0.02 8.73
N ASP A 30 6.90 -0.87 7.79
CA ASP A 30 7.78 -1.53 6.82
C ASP A 30 7.11 -1.70 5.45
N VAL A 31 7.93 -1.77 4.41
CA VAL A 31 7.49 -1.95 3.03
C VAL A 31 8.44 -2.89 2.29
N HIS A 32 7.89 -3.96 1.74
CA HIS A 32 8.64 -4.98 1.01
C HIS A 32 8.02 -5.28 -0.36
N ILE A 33 8.85 -5.55 -1.37
CA ILE A 33 8.37 -6.07 -2.65
C ILE A 33 8.71 -7.56 -2.70
N GLY A 34 7.68 -8.39 -2.58
CA GLY A 34 7.77 -9.85 -2.70
C GLY A 34 8.03 -10.33 -4.14
N GLU A 35 7.92 -11.63 -4.32
CA GLU A 35 8.21 -12.26 -5.62
C GLU A 35 7.33 -11.77 -6.76
N ALA A 36 7.92 -11.79 -7.95
CA ALA A 36 7.23 -11.41 -9.18
C ALA A 36 6.42 -12.60 -9.71
N THR A 37 5.15 -12.36 -10.04
CA THR A 37 4.27 -13.34 -10.68
C THR A 37 4.02 -12.96 -12.14
N ILE A 38 4.17 -13.94 -13.05
CA ILE A 38 3.82 -13.74 -14.46
C ILE A 38 2.34 -14.07 -14.64
N VAL A 39 1.54 -13.04 -14.91
CA VAL A 39 0.10 -13.14 -15.13
C VAL A 39 -0.18 -13.23 -16.62
N LYS A 40 -1.07 -14.15 -17.03
CA LYS A 40 -1.61 -14.21 -18.39
C LYS A 40 -2.80 -13.24 -18.49
N GLY A 41 -2.72 -12.29 -19.40
CA GLY A 41 -3.82 -11.41 -19.77
C GLY A 41 -4.88 -12.13 -20.61
N THR A 42 -6.05 -11.52 -20.73
CA THR A 42 -7.22 -12.06 -21.45
C THR A 42 -6.94 -12.34 -22.92
N ASN A 43 -6.04 -11.58 -23.53
CA ASN A 43 -5.71 -11.67 -24.96
C ASN A 43 -4.48 -12.56 -25.21
N GLY A 44 -4.10 -13.41 -24.25
CA GLY A 44 -2.89 -14.24 -24.32
C GLY A 44 -1.58 -13.48 -24.08
N SER A 45 -1.64 -12.17 -23.85
CA SER A 45 -0.48 -11.37 -23.42
C SER A 45 0.00 -11.83 -22.03
N LYS A 46 1.26 -11.55 -21.70
CA LYS A 46 1.80 -11.82 -20.36
C LYS A 46 2.33 -10.52 -19.77
N PHE A 47 2.11 -10.32 -18.48
CA PHE A 47 2.71 -9.21 -17.74
C PHE A 47 3.20 -9.67 -16.39
N THR A 48 4.17 -8.95 -15.86
CA THR A 48 4.67 -9.19 -14.50
C THR A 48 3.90 -8.35 -13.50
N SER A 49 3.41 -8.99 -12.45
CA SER A 49 2.86 -8.36 -11.26
C SER A 49 3.79 -8.58 -10.07
N TYR A 50 3.93 -7.57 -9.21
CA TYR A 50 4.77 -7.58 -8.02
C TYR A 50 3.88 -7.48 -6.78
N SER A 51 4.20 -8.27 -5.75
CA SER A 51 3.53 -8.20 -4.46
C SER A 51 4.14 -7.07 -3.62
N LEU A 52 3.43 -5.96 -3.42
CA LEU A 52 3.76 -4.94 -2.44
C LEU A 52 3.17 -5.33 -1.09
N VAL A 53 4.02 -5.53 -0.09
CA VAL A 53 3.62 -5.85 1.29
C VAL A 53 3.92 -4.64 2.16
N ILE A 54 2.92 -4.15 2.86
CA ILE A 54 2.98 -3.00 3.76
C ILE A 54 2.66 -3.51 5.16
N THR A 55 3.59 -3.35 6.09
CA THR A 55 3.38 -3.68 7.50
C THR A 55 3.05 -2.40 8.24
N LEU A 56 1.89 -2.38 8.90
CA LEU A 56 1.48 -1.27 9.77
C LEU A 56 2.02 -1.47 11.18
N SER A 57 2.19 -0.38 11.92
CA SER A 57 2.61 -0.39 13.32
C SER A 57 1.67 -1.17 14.26
N SER A 58 0.44 -1.46 13.82
CA SER A 58 -0.50 -2.36 14.51
C SER A 58 -0.17 -3.86 14.35
N GLY A 59 0.83 -4.21 13.54
CA GLY A 59 1.16 -5.59 13.15
C GLY A 59 0.34 -6.12 11.98
N VAL A 60 -0.57 -5.31 11.41
CA VAL A 60 -1.36 -5.70 10.24
C VAL A 60 -0.49 -5.65 8.98
N ASN A 61 -0.53 -6.72 8.18
CA ASN A 61 0.12 -6.78 6.88
C ASN A 61 -0.91 -6.63 5.76
N ILE A 62 -0.70 -5.64 4.90
CA ILE A 62 -1.50 -5.38 3.71
C ILE A 62 -0.69 -5.84 2.49
N LYS A 63 -1.28 -6.69 1.65
CA LYS A 63 -0.65 -7.18 0.42
C LYS A 63 -1.43 -6.69 -0.80
N ILE A 64 -0.74 -5.99 -1.70
CA ILE A 64 -1.30 -5.37 -2.91
C ILE A 64 -0.50 -5.86 -4.12
N MET A 65 -1.18 -6.12 -5.22
CA MET A 65 -0.54 -6.58 -6.45
C MET A 65 -0.44 -5.43 -7.45
N LYS A 66 0.78 -5.07 -7.85
CA LYS A 66 1.03 -3.94 -8.75
C LYS A 66 1.95 -4.32 -9.92
N ARG A 67 1.65 -3.80 -11.10
CA ARG A 67 2.51 -3.89 -12.29
C ARG A 67 3.53 -2.77 -12.28
N TYR A 68 4.68 -2.98 -12.90
CA TYR A 68 5.76 -1.97 -13.01
C TYR A 68 5.25 -0.59 -13.51
N SER A 69 4.33 -0.57 -14.47
CA SER A 69 3.77 0.66 -15.03
C SER A 69 2.97 1.50 -14.02
N GLU A 70 2.40 0.87 -12.98
CA GLU A 70 1.66 1.57 -11.93
C GLU A 70 2.62 2.32 -11.00
N PHE A 71 3.78 1.73 -10.69
CA PHE A 71 4.85 2.43 -9.96
C PHE A 71 5.38 3.62 -10.77
N GLU A 72 5.51 3.48 -12.09
CA GLU A 72 5.88 4.61 -12.96
C GLU A 72 4.85 5.74 -12.97
N ALA A 73 3.57 5.40 -12.98
CA ALA A 73 2.51 6.39 -12.90
C ALA A 73 2.59 7.17 -11.59
N LEU A 74 2.75 6.47 -10.45
CA LEU A 74 2.96 7.06 -9.14
C LEU A 74 4.16 8.01 -9.13
N ALA A 75 5.33 7.55 -9.60
CA ALA A 75 6.54 8.38 -9.65
C ALA A 75 6.32 9.67 -10.46
N LYS A 76 5.69 9.57 -11.64
CA LYS A 76 5.39 10.74 -12.49
C LYS A 76 4.42 11.72 -11.81
N GLN A 77 3.39 11.21 -11.15
CA GLN A 77 2.43 12.04 -10.44
C GLN A 77 3.09 12.75 -9.25
N LEU A 78 3.93 12.05 -8.47
CA LEU A 78 4.69 12.65 -7.37
C LEU A 78 5.63 13.74 -7.87
N MET A 79 6.38 13.50 -8.96
CA MET A 79 7.27 14.51 -9.55
C MET A 79 6.50 15.75 -10.02
N LYS A 80 5.27 15.58 -10.52
CA LYS A 80 4.40 16.69 -10.93
C LYS A 80 3.85 17.49 -9.76
N ILE A 81 3.48 16.82 -8.67
CA ILE A 81 2.88 17.45 -7.48
C ILE A 81 3.94 18.09 -6.59
N TYR A 82 5.13 17.48 -6.52
CA TYR A 82 6.23 17.91 -5.66
C TYR A 82 7.49 18.28 -6.47
N PRO A 83 7.42 19.30 -7.36
CA PRO A 83 8.55 19.67 -8.21
C PRO A 83 9.78 20.16 -7.42
N ASN A 84 9.60 20.61 -6.19
CA ASN A 84 10.68 21.06 -5.31
C ASN A 84 11.33 19.93 -4.50
N ARG A 85 10.84 18.68 -4.61
CA ARG A 85 11.32 17.51 -3.84
C ARG A 85 11.72 16.33 -4.72
N LEU A 86 12.11 16.59 -5.97
CA LEU A 86 12.48 15.53 -6.93
C LEU A 86 13.64 14.64 -6.44
N ILE A 87 14.54 15.19 -5.62
CA ILE A 87 15.69 14.46 -5.05
C ILE A 87 15.21 13.37 -4.07
N GLU A 88 14.05 13.56 -3.43
CA GLU A 88 13.46 12.60 -2.48
C GLU A 88 12.68 11.48 -3.20
N ILE A 89 12.51 11.56 -4.53
CA ILE A 89 11.80 10.56 -5.33
C ILE A 89 12.83 9.72 -6.09
N PRO A 90 13.12 8.48 -5.66
CA PRO A 90 14.10 7.65 -6.34
C PRO A 90 13.74 7.36 -7.78
N LYS A 91 14.77 7.19 -8.62
CA LYS A 91 14.58 6.72 -10.00
C LYS A 91 14.14 5.26 -9.98
N LEU A 92 13.13 4.95 -10.80
CA LEU A 92 12.71 3.57 -11.02
C LEU A 92 13.75 2.79 -11.84
N PRO A 93 13.83 1.46 -11.64
CA PRO A 93 14.68 0.62 -12.47
C PRO A 93 14.24 0.69 -13.94
N PRO A 94 15.16 0.77 -14.91
CA PRO A 94 14.82 1.07 -16.29
C PRO A 94 13.88 0.03 -16.92
N LYS A 95 13.13 0.47 -17.93
CA LYS A 95 12.43 -0.45 -18.83
C LYS A 95 13.43 -1.24 -19.65
N ASN A 96 13.11 -2.51 -19.88
CA ASN A 96 13.89 -3.35 -20.76
C ASN A 96 13.15 -3.51 -22.08
N TYR A 97 13.57 -2.69 -23.05
CA TYR A 97 12.98 -2.66 -24.39
C TYR A 97 13.60 -3.69 -25.34
N LEU A 98 14.75 -4.27 -24.99
CA LEU A 98 15.57 -5.09 -25.90
C LEU A 98 15.89 -6.50 -25.35
N GLY A 99 15.25 -6.94 -24.25
CA GLY A 99 15.61 -8.19 -23.58
C GLY A 99 14.44 -8.97 -22.99
N ASN A 100 14.75 -10.16 -22.46
CA ASN A 100 13.78 -11.04 -21.81
C ASN A 100 13.27 -10.45 -20.49
N ASN A 101 12.06 -9.88 -20.51
CA ASN A 101 11.39 -9.28 -19.36
C ASN A 101 10.93 -10.30 -18.29
N PHE A 102 11.14 -11.59 -18.52
CA PHE A 102 10.69 -12.68 -17.65
C PHE A 102 11.84 -13.49 -17.04
N SER A 103 13.11 -13.08 -17.26
CA SER A 103 14.23 -13.75 -16.60
C SER A 103 14.24 -13.45 -15.10
N ASN A 104 14.60 -14.44 -14.28
CA ASN A 104 14.65 -14.28 -12.83
C ASN A 104 15.62 -13.16 -12.40
N GLU A 105 16.75 -13.02 -13.09
CA GLU A 105 17.70 -11.94 -12.83
C GLU A 105 17.05 -10.56 -13.04
N PHE A 106 16.36 -10.38 -14.16
CA PHE A 106 15.68 -9.13 -14.49
C PHE A 106 14.58 -8.80 -13.48
N LEU A 107 13.75 -9.79 -13.16
CA LEU A 107 12.66 -9.66 -12.20
C LEU A 107 13.19 -9.28 -10.82
N ASN A 108 14.26 -9.92 -10.34
CA ASN A 108 14.88 -9.62 -9.06
C ASN A 108 15.55 -8.25 -9.03
N LYS A 109 16.24 -7.85 -10.10
CA LYS A 109 16.86 -6.52 -10.20
C LYS A 109 15.78 -5.43 -10.16
N ARG A 110 14.68 -5.63 -10.89
CA ARG A 110 13.54 -4.72 -10.86
C ARG A 110 12.87 -4.70 -9.49
N ARG A 111 12.64 -5.86 -8.87
CA ARG A 111 12.07 -5.99 -7.52
C ARG A 111 12.80 -5.12 -6.50
N ARG A 112 14.13 -5.20 -6.45
CA ARG A 112 14.98 -4.39 -5.54
C ARG A 112 14.84 -2.89 -5.81
N GLY A 113 14.82 -2.49 -7.08
CA GLY A 113 14.64 -1.07 -7.44
C GLY A 113 13.25 -0.55 -7.08
N LEU A 114 12.22 -1.37 -7.26
CA LEU A 114 10.85 -1.04 -6.84
C LEU A 114 10.77 -0.91 -5.31
N GLU A 115 11.40 -1.82 -4.57
CA GLU A 115 11.41 -1.81 -3.10
C GLU A 115 12.07 -0.57 -2.54
N PHE A 116 13.22 -0.18 -3.10
CA PHE A 116 13.89 1.06 -2.73
C PHE A 116 13.01 2.28 -2.99
N PHE A 117 12.39 2.35 -4.17
CA PHE A 117 11.47 3.43 -4.53
C PHE A 117 10.26 3.49 -3.59
N THR A 118 9.59 2.37 -3.32
CA THR A 118 8.39 2.36 -2.48
C THR A 118 8.70 2.65 -1.03
N ASN A 119 9.84 2.19 -0.50
CA ASN A 119 10.27 2.55 0.84
C ASN A 119 10.44 4.06 0.98
N ALA A 120 11.19 4.68 0.05
CA ALA A 120 11.41 6.13 0.08
C ALA A 120 10.11 6.94 -0.04
N VAL A 121 9.13 6.45 -0.81
CA VAL A 121 7.86 7.15 -1.01
C VAL A 121 6.87 6.93 0.13
N LEU A 122 6.64 5.68 0.53
CA LEU A 122 5.59 5.33 1.50
C LEU A 122 5.98 5.66 2.95
N LEU A 123 7.28 5.63 3.28
CA LEU A 123 7.77 5.99 4.61
C LEU A 123 8.04 7.50 4.76
N ASN A 124 8.03 8.27 3.66
CA ASN A 124 8.18 9.71 3.73
C ASN A 124 6.86 10.38 4.14
N PRO A 125 6.79 11.10 5.27
CA PRO A 125 5.54 11.68 5.78
C PRO A 125 4.93 12.74 4.85
N VAL A 126 5.75 13.37 4.01
CA VAL A 126 5.29 14.35 3.01
C VAL A 126 4.53 13.67 1.88
N PHE A 127 5.01 12.52 1.42
CA PHE A 127 4.40 11.80 0.31
C PHE A 127 3.28 10.87 0.77
N ASN A 128 3.40 10.20 1.92
CA ASN A 128 2.43 9.20 2.36
C ASN A 128 1.04 9.79 2.65
N THR A 129 0.99 11.07 3.01
CA THR A 129 -0.27 11.77 3.31
C THR A 129 -1.01 12.19 2.04
N SER A 130 -0.34 12.16 0.89
CA SER A 130 -0.89 12.56 -0.40
C SER A 130 -1.94 11.59 -0.92
N ASN A 131 -2.95 12.12 -1.61
CA ASN A 131 -4.01 11.29 -2.21
C ASN A 131 -3.45 10.35 -3.28
N VAL A 132 -2.39 10.74 -3.99
CA VAL A 132 -1.78 9.88 -5.02
C VAL A 132 -1.18 8.61 -4.40
N VAL A 133 -0.50 8.74 -3.26
CA VAL A 133 0.03 7.57 -2.55
C VAL A 133 -1.11 6.73 -1.96
N LYS A 134 -2.12 7.36 -1.35
CA LYS A 134 -3.28 6.65 -0.81
C LYS A 134 -4.00 5.84 -1.88
N ASN A 135 -4.30 6.44 -3.02
CA ASN A 135 -4.95 5.76 -4.15
C ASN A 135 -4.08 4.59 -4.64
N PHE A 136 -2.76 4.80 -4.76
CA PHE A 136 -1.85 3.75 -5.18
C PHE A 136 -1.88 2.52 -4.26
N ILE A 137 -2.09 2.69 -2.95
CA ILE A 137 -2.14 1.56 -1.99
C ILE A 137 -3.56 1.00 -1.76
N THR A 138 -4.60 1.62 -2.29
CA THR A 138 -5.99 1.16 -2.15
C THR A 138 -6.61 0.58 -3.42
N GLU A 139 -6.10 0.96 -4.59
CA GLU A 139 -6.52 0.44 -5.91
C GLU A 139 -5.79 -0.86 -6.29
#